data_AF-A0AA40YSR3-F1
#
_entry.id   AF-A0AA40YSR3-F1
#
_cell.length_a   1.000
_cell.length_b   1.000
_cell.length_c   1.000
_cell.angle_alpha   90.00
_cell.angle_beta   90.00
_cell.angle_gamma   90.00
#
_symmetry.space_group_name_H-M   'P 1'
#
loop_
_entity.id
_entity.type
_entity.pdbx_description
1 polymer ?
#
loop_
_entity_poly.entity_id
_entity_poly.type
_entity_poly.pdbx_seq_one_letter_code
_entity_poly.pdbx_strand_id
1 'polypeptide(L)'
;MTVELNSPVESLVDFLRMKPSEKKMRFEHNPGRKLIPFFTRNPERYKFQDDFLEITGIITRLSQNKAAELEDIKDEFLLNLRSNLDVQTEVSDSELLELFQTSFTSTRRAQLLTYIPVGSGNERIGKQQVAKFMVELLGLKENTEWHRYVSAHEDNDLYSNVLSTALPELKSEENYEKKFVIQNADQYRELFSDDFHTLMQSENYNFISLNINRR
;
A
#
# COMPACT_ATOMS: atom_id res chain seq x y z
N MET A 1 34.13 -48.39 10.82
CA MET A 1 33.31 -47.89 11.95
C MET A 1 32.67 -46.60 11.51
N THR A 2 31.43 -46.69 11.06
CA THR A 2 30.55 -45.57 10.77
C THR A 2 30.21 -44.90 12.10
N VAL A 3 30.63 -43.65 12.25
CA VAL A 3 30.24 -42.83 13.40
C VAL A 3 28.78 -42.47 13.16
N GLU A 4 27.88 -43.17 13.87
CA GLU A 4 26.49 -42.77 13.93
C GLU A 4 26.43 -41.40 14.59
N LEU A 5 25.93 -40.51 13.77
CA LEU A 5 25.96 -39.09 13.97
C LEU A 5 24.49 -38.79 14.30
N ASN A 6 24.23 -38.81 15.61
CA ASN A 6 22.92 -38.60 16.23
C ASN A 6 23.10 -37.61 17.39
N SER A 7 23.75 -36.48 17.07
CA SER A 7 24.20 -35.50 18.04
C SER A 7 23.52 -34.16 17.78
N PRO A 8 23.06 -33.44 18.82
CA PRO A 8 22.62 -32.04 18.71
C PRO A 8 23.62 -31.13 17.97
N VAL A 9 24.90 -31.53 17.95
CA VAL A 9 25.97 -30.86 17.22
C VAL A 9 25.76 -30.90 15.71
N GLU A 10 25.22 -31.98 15.16
CA GLU A 10 24.99 -32.07 13.72
C GLU A 10 23.73 -31.37 13.28
N SER A 11 22.66 -31.49 14.07
CA SER A 11 21.48 -30.66 13.87
C SER A 11 21.86 -29.18 13.90
N LEU A 12 22.81 -28.77 14.75
CA LEU A 12 23.37 -27.43 14.76
C LEU A 12 24.23 -27.14 13.52
N VAL A 13 25.12 -28.05 13.09
CA VAL A 13 25.96 -27.89 11.89
C VAL A 13 25.11 -27.74 10.62
N ASP A 14 24.05 -28.53 10.50
CA ASP A 14 23.09 -28.47 9.40
C ASP A 14 22.22 -27.20 9.47
N PHE A 15 21.72 -26.84 10.66
CA PHE A 15 20.99 -25.61 10.89
C PHE A 15 21.83 -24.37 10.53
N LEU A 16 23.12 -24.38 10.86
CA LEU A 16 24.09 -23.34 10.53
C LEU A 16 24.65 -23.45 9.11
N ARG A 17 24.24 -24.49 8.35
CA ARG A 17 24.69 -24.82 7.00
C ARG A 17 26.20 -24.69 6.84
N MET A 18 26.96 -25.20 7.80
CA MET A 18 28.41 -25.13 7.78
C MET A 18 28.92 -26.15 6.77
N LYS A 19 29.29 -25.72 5.56
CA LYS A 19 30.00 -26.60 4.62
C LYS A 19 31.49 -26.62 4.98
N PRO A 20 32.04 -27.71 5.54
CA PRO A 20 33.42 -27.73 6.02
C PRO A 20 34.43 -27.54 4.88
N SER A 21 34.07 -27.97 3.66
CA SER A 21 34.87 -27.85 2.44
C SER A 21 34.97 -26.43 1.88
N GLU A 22 33.99 -25.55 2.15
CA GLU A 22 33.94 -24.20 1.58
C GLU A 22 34.33 -23.10 2.59
N LYS A 23 34.60 -23.44 3.86
CA LYS A 23 34.86 -22.50 4.99
C LYS A 23 33.87 -21.32 5.06
N LYS A 24 32.61 -21.55 4.69
CA LYS A 24 31.54 -20.54 4.70
C LYS A 24 30.39 -21.02 5.57
N MET A 25 29.96 -20.18 6.50
CA MET A 25 28.71 -20.35 7.23
C MET A 25 27.64 -19.52 6.51
N ARG A 26 26.51 -20.14 6.16
CA ARG A 26 25.35 -19.42 5.61
C ARG A 26 24.21 -19.51 6.61
N PHE A 27 24.05 -18.46 7.41
CA PHE A 27 22.88 -18.32 8.26
C PHE A 27 21.70 -17.87 7.41
N GLU A 28 20.73 -18.75 7.24
CA GLU A 28 19.42 -18.34 6.72
C GLU A 28 18.68 -17.69 7.90
N HIS A 29 18.75 -16.35 7.96
CA HIS A 29 17.89 -15.60 8.87
C HIS A 29 16.46 -15.76 8.38
N ASN A 30 15.76 -16.75 8.91
CA ASN A 30 14.32 -16.91 8.71
C ASN A 30 13.61 -16.59 10.02
N PRO A 31 13.60 -15.33 10.49
CA PRO A 31 12.79 -14.96 11.63
C PRO A 31 11.34 -15.04 11.14
N GLY A 32 10.67 -16.17 11.41
CA GLY A 32 9.27 -16.39 11.03
C GLY A 32 8.32 -15.30 11.56
N ARG A 33 8.81 -14.43 12.46
CA ARG A 33 8.15 -13.23 12.93
C ARG A 33 9.13 -12.05 12.95
N LYS A 34 8.66 -10.87 12.55
CA LYS A 34 9.43 -9.61 12.53
C LYS A 34 9.06 -8.73 13.71
N LEU A 35 10.06 -8.13 14.35
CA LEU A 35 9.88 -7.14 15.43
C LEU A 35 9.88 -5.70 14.91
N ILE A 36 10.63 -5.43 13.84
CA ILE A 36 10.76 -4.09 13.25
C ILE A 36 10.22 -4.09 11.81
N PRO A 37 9.58 -2.98 11.38
CA PRO A 37 8.91 -2.92 10.09
C PRO A 37 9.79 -2.42 8.95
N PHE A 38 11.11 -2.35 9.13
CA PHE A 38 12.04 -1.95 8.09
C PHE A 38 13.34 -2.75 8.18
N PHE A 39 13.96 -2.97 7.03
CA PHE A 39 15.29 -3.55 6.97
C PHE A 39 16.33 -2.50 7.38
N THR A 40 17.40 -2.94 8.04
CA THR A 40 18.54 -2.08 8.37
C THR A 40 19.52 -1.94 7.20
N ARG A 41 19.37 -2.76 6.14
CA ARG A 41 20.27 -2.82 4.98
C ARG A 41 19.92 -1.77 3.93
N ASN A 42 20.94 -1.05 3.45
CA ASN A 42 20.87 -0.25 2.23
C ASN A 42 20.99 -1.20 1.03
N PRO A 43 20.21 -1.09 -0.06
CA PRO A 43 19.31 0.02 -0.42
C PRO A 43 17.82 -0.14 -0.05
N GLU A 44 17.43 -1.19 0.67
CA GLU A 44 16.02 -1.48 0.99
C GLU A 44 15.46 -0.67 2.16
N ARG A 45 16.34 -0.15 3.02
CA ARG A 45 15.96 0.73 4.14
C ARG A 45 15.28 1.98 3.61
N TYR A 46 14.01 2.16 3.97
CA TYR A 46 13.29 3.39 3.67
C TYR A 46 13.93 4.57 4.42
N LYS A 47 14.20 5.65 3.70
CA LYS A 47 14.90 6.81 4.27
C LYS A 47 13.97 7.88 4.84
N PHE A 48 12.64 7.71 4.74
CA PHE A 48 11.64 8.69 5.20
C PHE A 48 11.88 10.10 4.63
N GLN A 49 12.42 10.18 3.42
CA GLN A 49 12.71 11.45 2.73
C GLN A 49 11.49 12.00 1.98
N ASP A 50 10.48 11.16 1.74
CA ASP A 50 9.25 11.50 1.03
C ASP A 50 8.07 11.67 2.01
N ASP A 51 7.02 12.36 1.58
CA ASP A 51 5.84 12.78 2.38
C ASP A 51 4.90 11.64 2.86
N PHE A 52 5.39 10.43 3.11
CA PHE A 52 4.62 9.22 3.48
C PHE A 52 3.51 8.80 2.50
N LEU A 53 3.29 9.57 1.43
CA LEU A 53 2.15 9.43 0.54
C LEU A 53 2.10 8.05 -0.13
N GLU A 54 3.23 7.56 -0.64
CA GLU A 54 3.33 6.21 -1.20
C GLU A 54 3.04 5.13 -0.17
N ILE A 55 3.45 5.33 1.09
CA ILE A 55 3.16 4.38 2.18
C ILE A 55 1.67 4.36 2.45
N THR A 56 1.01 5.52 2.49
CA THR A 56 -0.45 5.63 2.63
C THR A 56 -1.17 4.91 1.48
N GLY A 57 -0.69 5.05 0.25
CA GLY A 57 -1.20 4.29 -0.90
C GLY A 57 -1.05 2.78 -0.74
N ILE A 58 0.09 2.32 -0.22
CA ILE A 58 0.29 0.90 0.06
C ILE A 58 -0.62 0.43 1.22
N ILE A 59 -0.77 1.23 2.28
CA ILE A 59 -1.65 0.91 3.43
C ILE A 59 -3.09 0.70 2.97
N THR A 60 -3.61 1.63 2.17
CA THR A 60 -5.00 1.59 1.66
C THR A 60 -5.22 0.34 0.81
N ARG A 61 -4.36 0.06 -0.17
CA ARG A 61 -4.41 -1.18 -0.97
C ARG A 61 -4.37 -2.44 -0.11
N LEU A 62 -3.37 -2.56 0.77
CA LEU A 62 -3.18 -3.75 1.59
C LEU A 62 -4.34 -4.00 2.55
N SER A 63 -4.93 -2.94 3.09
CA SER A 63 -6.11 -3.05 3.96
C SER A 63 -7.28 -3.70 3.21
N GLN A 64 -7.44 -3.39 1.92
CA GLN A 64 -8.49 -3.92 1.05
C GLN A 64 -8.11 -5.23 0.33
N ASN A 65 -7.04 -5.90 0.76
CA ASN A 65 -6.49 -7.10 0.10
C ASN A 65 -6.08 -6.88 -1.37
N LYS A 66 -5.68 -5.66 -1.72
CA LYS A 66 -5.11 -5.32 -3.03
C LYS A 66 -3.59 -5.37 -2.97
N ALA A 67 -2.97 -5.57 -4.13
CA ALA A 67 -1.52 -5.64 -4.28
C ALA A 67 -0.84 -4.37 -3.78
N ALA A 68 0.27 -4.53 -3.06
CA ALA A 68 1.03 -3.38 -2.55
C ALA A 68 1.59 -2.51 -3.68
N GLU A 69 2.02 -3.16 -4.77
CA GLU A 69 2.57 -2.50 -5.95
C GLU A 69 1.46 -2.01 -6.87
N LEU A 70 1.65 -0.79 -7.37
CA LEU A 70 0.77 -0.16 -8.35
C LEU A 70 1.62 0.66 -9.31
N GLU A 71 1.44 0.43 -10.60
CA GLU A 71 2.03 1.22 -11.69
C GLU A 71 1.14 2.43 -12.00
N ASP A 72 1.57 3.31 -12.90
CA ASP A 72 0.71 4.43 -13.33
C ASP A 72 -0.57 3.90 -14.01
N ILE A 73 -1.72 4.39 -13.55
CA ILE A 73 -3.04 3.93 -13.99
C ILE A 73 -3.66 4.81 -15.09
N LYS A 74 -2.99 5.90 -15.49
CA LYS A 74 -3.58 6.92 -16.38
C LYS A 74 -4.14 6.36 -17.68
N ASP A 75 -3.40 5.48 -18.35
CA ASP A 75 -3.80 4.97 -19.66
C ASP A 75 -5.06 4.10 -19.56
N GLU A 76 -5.12 3.22 -18.55
CA GLU A 76 -6.29 2.38 -18.28
C GLU A 76 -7.49 3.21 -17.82
N PHE A 77 -7.25 4.21 -16.96
CA PHE A 77 -8.27 5.15 -16.52
C PHE A 77 -8.89 5.90 -17.69
N LEU A 78 -8.07 6.43 -18.61
CA LEU A 78 -8.55 7.14 -19.81
C LEU A 78 -9.39 6.24 -20.71
N LEU A 79 -8.95 5.00 -20.90
CA LEU A 79 -9.68 4.01 -21.70
C LEU A 79 -11.07 3.73 -21.09
N ASN A 80 -11.15 3.52 -19.78
CA ASN A 80 -12.41 3.30 -19.07
C ASN A 80 -13.30 4.55 -19.10
N LEU A 81 -12.71 5.74 -18.91
CA LEU A 81 -13.43 7.00 -18.92
C LEU A 81 -14.11 7.26 -20.27
N ARG A 82 -13.39 7.03 -21.39
CA ARG A 82 -13.95 7.16 -22.73
C ARG A 82 -15.04 6.14 -23.00
N SER A 83 -14.86 4.90 -22.54
CA SER A 83 -15.87 3.84 -22.68
C SER A 83 -17.15 4.15 -21.90
N ASN A 84 -17.05 4.78 -20.73
CA ASN A 84 -18.20 5.06 -19.86
C ASN A 84 -18.98 6.32 -20.26
N LEU A 85 -18.29 7.33 -20.79
CA LEU A 85 -18.89 8.65 -21.10
C LEU A 85 -19.36 8.81 -22.55
N ASP A 86 -19.09 7.85 -23.44
CA ASP A 86 -19.35 7.95 -24.89
C ASP A 86 -18.88 9.30 -25.47
N VAL A 87 -17.66 9.71 -25.09
CA VAL A 87 -17.13 11.02 -25.46
C VAL A 87 -16.75 11.01 -26.94
N GLN A 88 -17.20 12.01 -27.69
CA GLN A 88 -16.79 12.17 -29.07
C GLN A 88 -15.27 12.30 -29.20
N THR A 89 -14.72 11.79 -30.29
CA THR A 89 -13.26 11.75 -30.56
C THR A 89 -12.59 13.12 -30.61
N GLU A 90 -13.37 14.20 -30.63
CA GLU A 90 -12.91 15.58 -30.68
C GLU A 90 -12.38 16.09 -29.33
N VAL A 91 -12.83 15.50 -28.21
CA VAL A 91 -12.31 15.83 -26.87
C VAL A 91 -10.99 15.09 -26.67
N SER A 92 -9.92 15.84 -26.40
CA SER A 92 -8.57 15.29 -26.19
C SER A 92 -8.42 14.57 -24.85
N ASP A 93 -7.47 13.63 -24.76
CA ASP A 93 -7.15 12.95 -23.49
C ASP A 93 -6.67 13.94 -22.40
N SER A 94 -5.99 15.01 -22.80
CA SER A 94 -5.56 16.07 -21.89
C SER A 94 -6.73 16.80 -21.25
N GLU A 95 -7.77 17.13 -22.01
CA GLU A 95 -8.97 17.79 -21.48
C GLU A 95 -9.72 16.87 -20.52
N LEU A 96 -9.80 15.58 -20.85
CA LEU A 96 -10.41 14.58 -19.97
C LEU A 96 -9.65 14.42 -18.65
N LEU A 97 -8.31 14.41 -18.67
CA LEU A 97 -7.49 14.32 -17.45
C LEU A 97 -7.49 15.62 -16.63
N GLU A 98 -7.69 16.77 -17.27
CA GLU A 98 -7.86 18.04 -16.56
C GLU A 98 -9.19 18.06 -15.79
N LEU A 99 -10.25 17.54 -16.42
CA LEU A 99 -11.55 17.38 -15.79
C LEU A 99 -11.52 16.29 -14.71
N PHE A 100 -11.06 15.10 -15.02
CA PHE A 100 -11.08 13.92 -14.13
C PHE A 100 -9.69 13.60 -13.57
N GLN A 101 -9.31 14.34 -12.53
CA GLN A 101 -8.01 14.18 -11.89
C GLN A 101 -7.97 12.93 -11.00
N THR A 102 -7.03 12.04 -11.29
CA THR A 102 -6.76 10.82 -10.49
C THR A 102 -5.72 11.01 -9.40
N SER A 103 -5.08 12.19 -9.34
CA SER A 103 -4.08 12.49 -8.31
C SER A 103 -4.74 12.85 -6.97
N PHE A 104 -4.44 12.07 -5.93
CA PHE A 104 -4.84 12.38 -4.56
C PHE A 104 -4.33 13.76 -4.10
N THR A 105 -3.10 14.15 -4.48
CA THR A 105 -2.54 15.43 -4.01
C THR A 105 -3.30 16.64 -4.54
N SER A 106 -3.95 16.51 -5.69
CA SER A 106 -4.71 17.57 -6.34
C SER A 106 -6.13 17.66 -5.80
N THR A 107 -6.83 16.54 -5.63
CA THR A 107 -8.26 16.52 -5.30
C THR A 107 -8.58 16.20 -3.85
N ARG A 108 -7.62 15.60 -3.12
CA ARG A 108 -7.75 15.16 -1.72
C ARG A 108 -8.90 14.17 -1.47
N ARG A 109 -9.35 13.44 -2.50
CA ARG A 109 -10.41 12.41 -2.40
C ARG A 109 -9.85 11.12 -1.83
N ALA A 110 -10.40 10.62 -0.72
CA ALA A 110 -9.90 9.42 -0.05
C ALA A 110 -9.88 8.18 -0.96
N GLN A 111 -10.86 8.03 -1.86
CA GLN A 111 -10.90 6.92 -2.82
C GLN A 111 -9.66 6.86 -3.74
N LEU A 112 -8.98 7.98 -3.97
CA LEU A 112 -7.77 8.04 -4.78
C LEU A 112 -6.51 7.67 -4.01
N LEU A 113 -6.57 7.53 -2.67
CA LEU A 113 -5.43 7.06 -1.90
C LEU A 113 -4.96 5.68 -2.37
N THR A 114 -5.92 4.78 -2.64
CA THR A 114 -5.64 3.41 -3.13
C THR A 114 -4.92 3.41 -4.49
N TYR A 115 -5.00 4.52 -5.23
CA TYR A 115 -4.41 4.67 -6.56
C TYR A 115 -3.08 5.43 -6.59
N ILE A 116 -2.49 5.75 -5.43
CA ILE A 116 -1.16 6.37 -5.37
C ILE A 116 -0.09 5.34 -5.82
N PRO A 117 0.64 5.59 -6.91
CA PRO A 117 1.66 4.66 -7.40
C PRO A 117 2.84 4.56 -6.43
N VAL A 118 3.59 3.46 -6.52
CA VAL A 118 4.82 3.26 -5.71
C VAL A 118 6.02 3.57 -6.58
N GLY A 119 6.94 4.40 -6.08
CA GLY A 119 8.15 4.79 -6.81
C GLY A 119 9.03 3.59 -7.19
N SER A 120 9.76 3.72 -8.29
CA SER A 120 10.72 2.70 -8.72
C SER A 120 11.97 2.72 -7.84
N GLY A 121 12.39 1.54 -7.37
CA GLY A 121 13.62 1.40 -6.58
C GLY A 121 13.56 0.29 -5.54
N ASN A 122 14.69 0.12 -4.84
CA ASN A 122 14.84 -0.88 -3.79
C ASN A 122 14.20 -0.46 -2.46
N GLU A 123 14.06 0.84 -2.22
CA GLU A 123 13.36 1.37 -1.03
C GLU A 123 11.88 0.98 -0.99
N ARG A 124 11.28 0.60 -2.14
CA ARG A 124 9.91 0.08 -2.20
C ARG A 124 9.70 -1.06 -1.19
N ILE A 125 10.70 -1.91 -1.01
CA ILE A 125 10.62 -3.07 -0.12
C ILE A 125 10.45 -2.59 1.32
N GLY A 126 11.23 -1.57 1.73
CA GLY A 126 11.07 -0.91 3.01
C GLY A 126 9.70 -0.25 3.17
N LYS A 127 9.24 0.50 2.16
CA LYS A 127 7.91 1.16 2.16
C LYS A 127 6.79 0.13 2.37
N GLN A 128 6.85 -1.00 1.67
CA GLN A 128 5.88 -2.10 1.80
C GLN A 128 5.90 -2.74 3.20
N GLN A 129 7.07 -2.94 3.80
CA GLN A 129 7.16 -3.51 5.15
C GLN A 129 6.58 -2.57 6.21
N VAL A 130 6.86 -1.27 6.09
CA VAL A 130 6.26 -0.24 6.96
C VAL A 130 4.74 -0.24 6.81
N ALA A 131 4.23 -0.24 5.59
CA ALA A 131 2.80 -0.30 5.34
C ALA A 131 2.15 -1.57 5.91
N LYS A 132 2.74 -2.75 5.68
CA LYS A 132 2.24 -4.02 6.23
C LYS A 132 2.15 -3.97 7.75
N PHE A 133 3.17 -3.45 8.42
CA PHE A 133 3.14 -3.28 9.87
C PHE A 133 2.05 -2.32 10.33
N MET A 134 1.88 -1.17 9.69
CA MET A 134 0.83 -0.22 10.05
C MET A 134 -0.56 -0.83 9.90
N VAL A 135 -0.80 -1.62 8.85
CA VAL A 135 -2.06 -2.35 8.64
C VAL A 135 -2.31 -3.35 9.79
N GLU A 136 -1.31 -4.11 10.25
CA GLU A 136 -1.46 -5.03 11.39
C GLU A 136 -1.63 -4.29 12.73
N LEU A 137 -0.81 -3.25 12.96
CA LEU A 137 -0.82 -2.42 14.16
C LEU A 137 -2.19 -1.79 14.38
N LEU A 138 -2.74 -1.19 13.34
CA LEU A 138 -4.00 -0.44 13.41
C LEU A 138 -5.23 -1.32 13.13
N GLY A 139 -5.06 -2.59 12.77
CA GLY A 139 -6.18 -3.50 12.49
C GLY A 139 -7.03 -3.07 11.30
N LEU A 140 -6.41 -2.49 10.26
CA LEU A 140 -7.14 -1.84 9.17
C LEU A 140 -7.86 -2.81 8.24
N LYS A 141 -7.47 -4.09 8.20
CA LYS A 141 -8.15 -5.10 7.38
C LYS A 141 -9.55 -5.41 7.89
N GLU A 142 -9.74 -5.38 9.20
CA GLU A 142 -11.00 -5.66 9.85
C GLU A 142 -11.80 -4.36 10.17
N ASN A 143 -11.22 -3.19 9.91
CA ASN A 143 -11.84 -1.89 10.21
C ASN A 143 -12.82 -1.44 9.11
N THR A 144 -14.12 -1.62 9.36
CA THR A 144 -15.18 -1.26 8.40
C THR A 144 -15.34 0.24 8.16
N GLU A 145 -15.04 1.09 9.14
CA GLU A 145 -15.10 2.55 8.96
C GLU A 145 -14.01 3.03 8.03
N TRP A 146 -12.80 2.50 8.21
CA TRP A 146 -11.67 2.73 7.34
C TRP A 146 -11.98 2.31 5.90
N HIS A 147 -12.49 1.08 5.70
CA HIS A 147 -12.88 0.61 4.36
C HIS A 147 -13.91 1.52 3.72
N ARG A 148 -14.91 1.94 4.48
CA ARG A 148 -15.93 2.88 3.99
C ARG A 148 -15.31 4.21 3.59
N TYR A 149 -14.40 4.75 4.39
CA TYR A 149 -13.72 6.02 4.13
C TYR A 149 -12.87 5.97 2.85
N VAL A 150 -12.04 4.94 2.69
CA VAL A 150 -11.16 4.80 1.51
C VAL A 150 -11.86 4.26 0.27
N SER A 151 -13.10 3.76 0.40
CA SER A 151 -13.98 3.41 -0.71
C SER A 151 -15.11 4.42 -0.91
N ALA A 152 -15.12 5.52 -0.15
CA ALA A 152 -16.24 6.44 -0.16
C ALA A 152 -16.35 7.12 -1.52
N HIS A 153 -17.48 6.86 -2.19
CA HIS A 153 -17.98 7.65 -3.29
C HIS A 153 -19.26 8.35 -2.86
N GLU A 154 -19.42 9.63 -3.23
CA GLU A 154 -20.68 10.34 -3.01
C GLU A 154 -21.66 9.95 -4.11
N ASP A 155 -22.64 9.09 -3.78
CA ASP A 155 -23.65 8.60 -4.73
C ASP A 155 -24.45 9.72 -5.43
N ASN A 156 -24.57 10.87 -4.76
CA ASN A 156 -25.28 12.05 -5.27
C ASN A 156 -24.41 12.98 -6.12
N ASP A 157 -23.10 12.71 -6.27
CA ASP A 157 -22.20 13.50 -7.10
C ASP A 157 -21.89 12.79 -8.41
N LEU A 158 -22.39 13.37 -9.51
CA LEU A 158 -22.15 12.87 -10.88
C LEU A 158 -20.65 12.75 -11.19
N TYR A 159 -19.83 13.69 -10.68
CA TYR A 159 -18.40 13.66 -10.91
C TYR A 159 -17.77 12.45 -10.21
N SER A 160 -18.07 12.25 -8.93
CA SER A 160 -17.60 11.11 -8.15
C SER A 160 -18.03 9.79 -8.77
N ASN A 161 -19.25 9.71 -9.31
CA ASN A 161 -19.74 8.51 -10.00
C ASN A 161 -18.96 8.21 -11.29
N VAL A 162 -18.72 9.22 -12.12
CA VAL A 162 -17.92 9.05 -13.35
C VAL A 162 -16.47 8.69 -13.01
N LEU A 163 -15.87 9.39 -12.04
CA LEU A 163 -14.51 9.10 -11.58
C LEU A 163 -14.40 7.65 -11.10
N SER A 164 -15.31 7.22 -10.22
CA SER A 164 -15.26 5.88 -9.60
C SER A 164 -15.48 4.75 -10.60
N THR A 165 -16.35 4.94 -11.59
CA THR A 165 -16.60 3.95 -12.65
C THR A 165 -15.45 3.85 -13.65
N ALA A 166 -14.65 4.91 -13.81
CA ALA A 166 -13.49 4.92 -14.68
C ALA A 166 -12.20 4.39 -14.01
N LEU A 167 -12.16 4.35 -12.67
CA LEU A 167 -10.99 3.83 -11.95
C LEU A 167 -10.80 2.33 -12.24
N PRO A 168 -9.57 1.89 -12.56
CA PRO A 168 -9.32 0.51 -12.93
C PRO A 168 -9.42 -0.45 -11.75
N GLU A 169 -9.68 -1.72 -12.06
CA GLU A 169 -9.70 -2.77 -11.06
C GLU A 169 -8.27 -3.12 -10.61
N LEU A 170 -8.04 -3.04 -9.30
CA LEU A 170 -6.74 -3.35 -8.74
C LEU A 170 -6.56 -4.85 -8.51
N LYS A 171 -5.36 -5.35 -8.86
CA LYS A 171 -4.92 -6.73 -8.60
C LYS A 171 -5.05 -7.06 -7.11
N SER A 172 -5.54 -8.25 -6.80
CA SER A 172 -5.65 -8.75 -5.43
C SER A 172 -4.32 -9.31 -4.91
N GLU A 173 -4.07 -9.24 -3.61
CA GLU A 173 -2.97 -9.94 -2.94
C GLU A 173 -3.53 -11.21 -2.27
N GLU A 174 -3.26 -12.38 -2.86
CA GLU A 174 -3.89 -13.64 -2.44
C GLU A 174 -3.42 -14.15 -1.06
N ASN A 175 -2.28 -13.68 -0.54
CA ASN A 175 -1.67 -14.24 0.66
C ASN A 175 -1.07 -13.16 1.58
N TYR A 176 -1.94 -12.41 2.25
CA TYR A 176 -1.49 -11.60 3.37
C TYR A 176 -1.33 -12.46 4.62
N GLU A 177 -0.09 -12.73 4.99
CA GLU A 177 0.26 -13.46 6.20
C GLU A 177 0.68 -12.46 7.29
N LYS A 178 0.09 -12.56 8.49
CA LYS A 178 0.49 -11.76 9.65
C LYS A 178 1.93 -12.11 10.04
N LYS A 179 2.84 -11.15 9.93
CA LYS A 179 4.28 -11.39 10.15
C LYS A 179 4.85 -10.64 11.34
N PHE A 180 4.12 -9.70 11.93
CA PHE A 180 4.66 -8.87 13.00
C PHE A 180 4.22 -9.35 14.38
N VAL A 181 5.14 -9.29 15.35
CA VAL A 181 4.81 -9.38 16.77
C VAL A 181 4.77 -7.98 17.32
N ILE A 182 3.56 -7.49 17.56
CA ILE A 182 3.32 -6.14 18.04
C ILE A 182 3.00 -6.20 19.53
N GLN A 183 3.89 -5.64 20.34
CA GLN A 183 3.62 -5.46 21.77
C GLN A 183 2.71 -4.24 21.96
N ASN A 184 1.79 -4.32 22.93
CA ASN A 184 0.86 -3.22 23.28
C ASN A 184 0.04 -2.69 22.09
N ALA A 185 -0.30 -3.55 21.12
CA ALA A 185 -1.06 -3.16 19.93
C ALA A 185 -2.34 -2.39 20.28
N ASP A 186 -3.07 -2.84 21.32
CA ASP A 186 -4.32 -2.22 21.74
C ASP A 186 -4.12 -0.80 22.30
N GLN A 187 -3.03 -0.57 23.04
CA GLN A 187 -2.69 0.77 23.52
C GLN A 187 -2.39 1.73 22.36
N TYR A 188 -1.65 1.26 21.34
CA TYR A 188 -1.39 2.09 20.16
C TYR A 188 -2.67 2.38 19.38
N ARG A 189 -3.56 1.40 19.23
CA ARG A 189 -4.86 1.59 18.58
C ARG A 189 -5.72 2.61 19.30
N GLU A 190 -5.77 2.53 20.63
CA GLU A 190 -6.48 3.51 21.47
C GLU A 190 -5.92 4.92 21.27
N LEU A 191 -4.58 5.07 21.30
CA LEU A 191 -3.92 6.37 21.09
C LEU A 191 -4.25 7.01 19.74
N PHE A 192 -4.38 6.23 18.67
CA PHE A 192 -4.68 6.75 17.34
C PHE A 192 -6.18 6.78 17.03
N SER A 193 -7.05 6.28 17.91
CA SER A 193 -8.48 6.11 17.61
C SER A 193 -9.18 7.43 17.29
N ASP A 194 -8.95 8.47 18.09
CA ASP A 194 -9.52 9.80 17.89
C ASP A 194 -9.01 10.47 16.60
N ASP A 195 -7.73 10.31 16.28
CA ASP A 195 -7.12 10.85 15.05
C ASP A 195 -7.73 10.18 13.81
N PHE A 196 -7.87 8.84 13.84
CA PHE A 196 -8.51 8.10 12.76
C PHE A 196 -9.98 8.49 12.63
N HIS A 197 -10.69 8.60 13.74
CA HIS A 197 -12.08 9.00 13.74
C HIS A 197 -12.25 10.40 13.12
N THR A 198 -11.42 11.36 13.53
CA THR A 198 -11.41 12.72 12.99
C THR A 198 -11.10 12.72 11.48
N LEU A 199 -10.11 11.94 11.04
CA LEU A 199 -9.79 11.79 9.63
C LEU A 199 -10.98 11.23 8.83
N MET A 200 -11.62 10.18 9.33
CA MET A 200 -12.74 9.52 8.64
C MET A 200 -14.03 10.35 8.68
N GLN A 201 -14.18 11.23 9.67
CA GLN A 201 -15.28 12.19 9.76
C GLN A 201 -15.07 13.46 8.95
N SER A 202 -13.82 13.78 8.60
CA SER A 202 -13.58 14.83 7.61
C SER A 202 -14.17 14.33 6.30
N GLU A 203 -15.39 14.77 6.01
CA GLU A 203 -16.11 14.40 4.79
C GLU A 203 -15.16 14.60 3.61
N ASN A 204 -15.25 13.74 2.60
CA ASN A 204 -14.51 13.87 1.36
C ASN A 204 -14.98 15.13 0.62
N TYR A 205 -14.63 16.31 1.13
CA TYR A 205 -14.97 17.58 0.53
C TYR A 205 -14.37 17.57 -0.86
N ASN A 206 -15.24 17.50 -1.86
CA ASN A 206 -14.90 17.65 -3.25
C ASN A 206 -14.35 19.06 -3.45
N PHE A 207 -13.05 19.24 -3.20
CA PHE A 207 -12.32 20.38 -3.71
C PHE A 207 -12.15 20.15 -5.20
N ILE A 208 -13.22 20.44 -5.93
CA ILE A 208 -13.13 20.70 -7.34
C ILE A 208 -12.36 22.03 -7.47
N SER A 209 -11.03 21.96 -7.42
CA SER A 209 -10.19 23.04 -7.93
C SER A 209 -10.24 22.96 -9.45
N LEU A 210 -11.39 23.28 -10.02
CA LEU A 210 -11.48 23.62 -11.43
C LEU A 210 -10.61 24.87 -11.58
N ASN A 211 -9.39 24.70 -12.06
CA ASN A 211 -8.57 25.79 -12.61
C ASN A 211 -9.20 26.28 -13.93
N ILE A 212 -10.52 26.49 -13.95
CA ILE A 212 -11.21 27.16 -15.04
C ILE A 212 -10.78 28.62 -14.93
N ASN A 213 -9.85 29.00 -15.81
CA ASN A 213 -9.25 30.33 -15.97
C ASN A 213 -8.08 30.66 -15.04
N ARG A 214 -6.89 30.19 -15.41
CA ARG A 214 -5.73 31.10 -15.44
C ARG A 214 -5.32 31.29 -16.89
N ARG A 215 -5.91 32.32 -17.50
CA ARG A 215 -5.41 32.93 -18.74
C ARG A 215 -4.10 33.65 -18.46
#